data_AF-A0A553BD69-F1
#
_entry.id   AF-A0A553BD69-F1
#
_cell.length_a   1.000
_cell.length_b   1.000
_cell.length_c   1.000
_cell.angle_alpha   90.00
_cell.angle_beta   90.00
_cell.angle_gamma   90.00
#
_symmetry.space_group_name_H-M   'P 1'
#
loop_
_entity.id
_entity.type
_entity.pdbx_description
1 polymer ?
#
loop_
_entity_poly.entity_id
_entity_poly.type
_entity_poly.pdbx_seq_one_letter_code
_entity_poly.pdbx_strand_id
1 'polypeptide(L)' 'MANNTPTPYSCWVFHKDKTRHPLEYKFMKSIYYLHKLLEKDGFDYHYINIYNRKTGQYLGRQYFDKFIIDKPLY' A
#
# COMPACT_ATOMS: atom_id res chain seq x y z
N MET A 1 3.28 14.95 -17.83
CA MET A 1 2.07 15.44 -17.13
C MET A 1 1.95 14.71 -15.79
N ALA A 2 2.02 15.44 -14.68
CA ALA A 2 1.80 14.85 -13.36
C ALA A 2 0.30 14.63 -13.16
N ASN A 3 -0.11 13.37 -13.04
CA ASN A 3 -1.51 13.00 -12.85
C ASN A 3 -1.95 13.47 -11.44
N ASN A 4 -2.58 14.64 -11.35
CA ASN A 4 -3.08 15.22 -10.09
C ASN A 4 -4.38 14.55 -9.59
N THR A 5 -4.85 13.51 -10.26
CA THR A 5 -5.98 12.70 -9.77
C THR A 5 -5.56 12.03 -8.47
N PRO A 6 -6.20 12.37 -7.32
CA PRO A 6 -5.94 11.67 -6.07
C PRO A 6 -6.29 10.21 -6.31
N THR A 7 -5.33 9.29 -6.17
CA THR A 7 -5.68 7.89 -6.35
C THR A 7 -6.73 7.49 -5.31
N PRO A 8 -7.67 6.59 -5.67
CA PRO A 8 -8.70 6.15 -4.75
C PRO A 8 -8.15 5.16 -3.71
N TYR A 9 -6.83 5.11 -3.46
CA TYR A 9 -6.20 4.09 -2.65
C TYR A 9 -5.60 4.68 -1.37
N SER A 10 -5.92 4.07 -0.23
CA SER A 10 -5.15 4.21 1.01
C SER A 10 -4.39 2.90 1.25
N CYS A 11 -3.19 2.98 1.81
CA CYS A 11 -2.37 1.80 2.06
C CYS A 11 -1.84 1.77 3.48
N TRP A 12 -1.78 0.56 4.01
CA TRP A 12 -1.22 0.26 5.31
C TRP A 12 -0.04 -0.66 5.09
N VAL A 13 1.15 -0.18 5.46
CA VAL A 13 2.41 -0.88 5.25
C VAL A 13 2.79 -1.58 6.55
N PHE A 14 2.91 -2.89 6.49
CA PHE A 14 3.26 -3.72 7.63
C PHE A 14 4.73 -4.10 7.55
N HIS A 15 5.50 -3.78 8.57
CA HIS A 15 6.91 -4.14 8.65
C HIS A 15 7.09 -5.65 8.88
N LYS A 16 8.24 -6.23 8.47
CA LYS A 16 8.57 -7.64 8.78
C LYS A 16 8.68 -7.89 10.28
N ASP A 17 9.23 -6.93 11.00
CA ASP A 17 9.17 -6.88 12.45
C ASP A 17 7.74 -6.54 12.91
N LYS A 18 7.06 -7.52 13.49
CA LYS A 18 5.66 -7.42 13.97
C LYS A 18 5.49 -6.53 15.19
N THR A 19 6.58 -6.10 15.82
CA THR A 19 6.53 -5.16 16.96
C THR A 19 6.37 -3.71 16.51
N ARG A 20 6.66 -3.40 15.24
CA ARG A 20 6.51 -2.06 14.68
C ARG A 20 5.07 -1.80 14.27
N HIS A 21 4.57 -0.62 14.62
CA HIS A 21 3.26 -0.19 14.17
C HIS A 21 3.21 -0.04 12.65
N PRO A 22 2.08 -0.40 12.01
CA PRO A 22 1.91 -0.22 10.57
C PRO A 22 1.96 1.26 10.20
N LEU A 23 2.59 1.57 9.07
CA LEU A 23 2.58 2.93 8.53
C LEU A 23 1.33 3.12 7.65
N GLU A 24 0.52 4.11 7.99
CA GLU A 24 -0.67 4.48 7.21
C GLU A 24 -0.34 5.59 6.21
N TYR A 25 -0.61 5.32 4.93
CA TYR A 25 -0.54 6.30 3.86
C TYR A 25 -1.93 6.54 3.29
N LYS A 26 -2.51 7.70 3.62
CA LYS A 26 -3.86 8.10 3.16
C LYS A 26 -3.89 8.58 1.72
N PHE A 27 -2.74 9.01 1.19
CA PHE A 27 -2.59 9.51 -0.17
C PHE A 27 -1.30 8.98 -0.77
N MET A 28 -1.39 8.47 -1.99
CA MET A 28 -0.22 8.08 -2.77
C MET A 28 -0.51 8.20 -4.26
N LYS A 29 0.55 8.30 -5.06
CA LYS A 29 0.42 8.36 -6.51
C LYS A 29 0.17 6.99 -7.14
N SER A 30 0.76 5.94 -6.55
CA SER A 30 0.52 4.52 -6.87
C SER A 30 1.26 3.66 -5.84
N ILE A 31 0.98 2.35 -5.83
CA ILE A 31 1.71 1.37 -5.03
C ILE A 31 3.21 1.32 -5.41
N TYR A 32 3.53 1.49 -6.70
CA TYR A 32 4.92 1.53 -7.18
C TYR A 32 5.74 2.67 -6.54
N TYR A 33 5.16 3.87 -6.46
CA TYR A 33 5.83 5.01 -5.81
C TYR A 33 5.98 4.80 -4.31
N LEU A 34 5.00 4.17 -3.66
CA LEU A 34 5.10 3.82 -2.25
C LEU A 34 6.22 2.80 -2.01
N HIS A 35 6.32 1.76 -2.84
CA HIS A 35 7.42 0.80 -2.78
C HIS A 35 8.79 1.47 -2.92
N LYS A 36 8.96 2.37 -3.90
CA LYS A 36 10.21 3.11 -4.11
C LYS A 36 10.56 4.04 -2.95
N LEU A 37 9.56 4.63 -2.31
CA LEU A 37 9.75 5.43 -1.10
C LEU A 37 10.26 4.56 0.05
N LEU A 38 9.59 3.44 0.32
CA LEU A 38 9.97 2.50 1.38
C LEU A 38 11.37 1.92 1.14
N GLU A 39 11.71 1.60 -0.11
CA GLU A 39 13.04 1.14 -0.51
C GLU A 39 14.11 2.21 -0.23
N LYS A 40 13.84 3.47 -0.57
CA LYS A 40 14.75 4.60 -0.30
C LYS A 40 14.95 4.83 1.20
N ASP A 41 13.89 4.68 1.99
CA ASP A 41 13.91 4.87 3.44
C ASP A 41 14.47 3.63 4.18
N GLY A 42 14.82 2.56 3.47
CA GLY A 42 15.31 1.31 4.05
C GLY A 42 14.25 0.59 4.89
N PHE A 43 12.97 0.84 4.64
CA PHE A 43 11.87 0.25 5.40
C PHE A 43 11.53 -1.13 4.85
N ASP A 44 12.01 -2.17 5.53
CA ASP A 44 11.80 -3.56 5.13
C ASP A 44 10.40 -4.05 5.50
N TYR A 45 9.45 -3.78 4.59
CA TYR A 45 8.06 -4.15 4.76
C TYR A 45 7.79 -5.61 4.36
N HIS A 46 6.86 -6.24 5.06
CA HIS A 46 6.39 -7.60 4.77
C HIS A 46 5.32 -7.58 3.67
N TYR A 47 4.30 -6.73 3.84
CA TYR A 47 3.24 -6.53 2.88
C TYR A 47 2.58 -5.16 3.04
N ILE A 48 1.85 -4.76 2.01
CA ILE A 48 1.06 -3.53 1.94
C ILE A 48 -0.40 -3.94 1.73
N ASN A 49 -1.27 -3.60 2.67
CA ASN A 49 -2.71 -3.70 2.43
C ASN A 49 -3.20 -2.45 1.71
N ILE A 50 -4.03 -2.66 0.69
CA ILE A 50 -4.58 -1.60 -0.16
C ILE A 50 -6.07 -1.54 0.10
N TYR A 51 -6.57 -0.35 0.34
CA TYR A 51 -7.97 -0.06 0.61
C TYR A 51 -8.47 1.01 -0.35
N ASN A 52 -9.75 0.98 -0.66
CA ASN A 52 -10.44 2.08 -1.30
C ASN A 52 -10.56 3.21 -0.28
N ARG A 53 -9.94 4.34 -0.59
CA ARG A 53 -9.92 5.52 0.27
C ARG A 53 -11.32 6.08 0.55
N LYS A 54 -12.24 6.03 -0.43
CA LYS A 54 -13.59 6.60 -0.29
C LYS A 54 -14.52 5.70 0.52
N THR A 55 -14.43 4.39 0.30
CA THR A 55 -15.35 3.41 0.92
C THR A 55 -14.76 2.70 2.12
N GLY A 56 -13.44 2.83 2.35
CA GLY A 56 -12.69 2.07 3.36
C GLY A 56 -12.58 0.57 3.05
N GLN A 57 -13.14 0.11 1.93
CA GLN A 57 -13.15 -1.30 1.58
C GLN A 57 -11.75 -1.80 1.23
N TYR A 58 -11.40 -2.96 1.76
CA TYR A 58 -10.16 -3.63 1.40
C TYR A 58 -10.20 -4.11 -0.06
N LEU A 59 -9.15 -3.80 -0.81
CA LEU A 59 -9.02 -4.11 -2.24
C LEU A 59 -8.03 -5.23 -2.52
N GLY A 60 -6.98 -5.37 -1.70
CA GLY A 60 -5.97 -6.40 -1.91
C GLY A 60 -4.69 -6.17 -1.11
N ARG A 61 -3.71 -7.05 -1.30
CA ARG A 61 -2.41 -7.02 -0.64
C ARG A 61 -1.28 -7.13 -1.65
N GLN A 62 -0.26 -6.30 -1.46
CA GLN A 62 1.00 -6.37 -2.21
C GLN A 62 2.12 -6.83 -1.26
N TYR A 63 2.69 -8.00 -1.53
CA TYR A 63 3.99 -8.41 -1.00
C TYR A 63 5.11 -7.79 -1.84
N PHE A 64 6.34 -7.81 -1.33
CA PHE A 64 7.50 -7.24 -2.05
C PHE A 64 7.68 -7.84 -3.45
N ASP A 65 7.40 -9.14 -3.59
CA ASP A 65 7.59 -9.94 -4.80
C ASP A 65 6.28 -10.35 -5.50
N LYS A 66 5.13 -10.25 -4.82
CA LYS A 66 3.85 -10.78 -5.31
C LYS A 66 2.69 -9.83 -5.05
N PHE A 67 1.82 -9.65 -6.05
CA PHE A 67 0.53 -9.01 -5.87
C PHE A 67 -0.55 -10.07 -5.64
N ILE A 68 -1.24 -10.01 -4.49
CA ILE A 68 -2.29 -10.96 -4.13
C ILE A 68 -3.59 -10.19 -3.91
N ILE A 69 -4.59 -10.50 -4.73
CA ILE A 69 -5.96 -10.05 -4.53
C ILE A 69 -6.62 -11.08 -3.59
N ASP A 70 -6.62 -10.80 -2.28
CA ASP A 70 -7.12 -11.71 -1.24
C ASP A 70 -8.64 -11.98 -1.36
N LYS A 71 -9.40 -11.15 -2.10
CA LYS A 71 -10.82 -11.39 -2.44
C LYS A 71 -11.09 -10.90 -3.87
N PRO A 72 -11.84 -11.67 -4.70
CA PRO A 72 -12.28 -11.17 -6.00
C PRO A 72 -12.94 -9.78 -5.86
N LEU A 73 -12.72 -8.90 -6.82
CA LEU A 73 -13.30 -7.55 -6.90
C LEU A 73 -14.84 -7.55 -7.15
N TYR A 74 -15.52 -8.65 -6.81
CA TYR A 74 -16.94 -8.89 -7.11
C TYR A 74 -17.72 -9.10 -5.82
#